data_AF-A0A6F9ACA9-F1
#
_entry.id   AF-A0A6F9ACA9-F1
#
_cell.length_a   1.000
_cell.length_b   1.000
_cell.length_c   1.000
_cell.angle_alpha   90.00
_cell.angle_beta   90.00
_cell.angle_gamma   90.00
#
_symmetry.space_group_name_H-M   'P 1'
#
loop_
_entity.id
_entity.type
_entity.pdbx_description
1 polymer ?
#
loop_
_entity_poly.entity_id
_entity_poly.type
_entity_poly.pdbx_seq_one_letter_code
_entity_poly.pdbx_strand_id
1 'polypeptide(L)'
;MEVLKGRLRVRNMLFRELMAETLATFVLMMFGCAAMAQVKLSRGTKGEYLSVNMAFSVGVMSAMYLARGVSGAHLNPAVSLSCCVLGRLPWSKLLPYCLSQVLGAYIAAAVVFLMYYDAIMDYSGGVLTVYGPNETASIFATYPSDYLSLGGSFFDQMVGTGMIMLCFLPLDDWRNKPASADLVPPLTAVVLMGISQSMSSNCGGGINPARDLGPRLLTLTAGWGTEVFTCYNYWFWVPIVAPMVGAVLGSGLYLVFVQWHLPDSEINETNDLQFKTMDIKTVKKLEIIKNNNAVEMAHKAQLLHRESRLGAHLNHAVSLSLCFLGRHPWTRLPFYVFFQILGAFMAAATVGLHYY
;
A
#
# COMPACT_ATOMS: atom_id res chain seq x y z
N MET A 1 20.26 22.84 -8.80
CA MET A 1 19.15 22.03 -8.23
C MET A 1 18.72 22.51 -6.84
N GLU A 2 19.63 22.69 -5.87
CA GLU A 2 19.26 23.13 -4.51
C GLU A 2 18.61 24.53 -4.43
N VAL A 3 19.01 25.48 -5.27
CA VAL A 3 18.38 26.81 -5.34
C VAL A 3 16.92 26.74 -5.83
N LEU A 4 16.66 25.92 -6.85
CA LEU A 4 15.30 25.65 -7.36
C LEU A 4 14.44 24.95 -6.30
N LYS A 5 15.00 23.95 -5.62
CA LYS A 5 14.35 23.28 -4.48
C LYS A 5 14.01 24.25 -3.36
N GLY A 6 14.90 25.18 -3.01
CA GLY A 6 14.62 26.20 -2.00
C GLY A 6 13.44 27.11 -2.36
N ARG A 7 13.25 27.39 -3.65
CA ARG A 7 12.15 28.24 -4.16
C ARG A 7 10.83 27.50 -4.38
N LEU A 8 10.88 26.24 -4.82
CA LEU A 8 9.70 25.45 -5.19
C LEU A 8 9.20 24.51 -4.07
N ARG A 9 10.00 24.29 -3.02
CA ARG A 9 9.60 23.40 -1.92
C ARG A 9 8.45 23.99 -1.13
N VAL A 10 7.33 23.29 -1.16
CA VAL A 10 6.18 23.52 -0.27
C VAL A 10 6.64 23.42 1.18
N ARG A 11 6.29 24.42 1.99
CA ARG A 11 6.62 24.46 3.43
C ARG A 11 5.54 23.84 4.30
N ASN A 12 4.27 23.98 3.92
CA ASN A 12 3.15 23.41 4.67
C ASN A 12 3.23 21.87 4.67
N MET A 13 3.29 21.26 5.85
CA MET A 13 3.45 19.81 5.99
C MET A 13 2.25 19.05 5.46
N LEU A 14 1.02 19.48 5.80
CA LEU A 14 -0.20 18.86 5.30
C LEU A 14 -0.22 18.88 3.77
N PHE A 15 0.07 20.02 3.13
CA PHE A 15 0.05 20.09 1.67
C PHE A 15 1.08 19.14 1.03
N ARG A 16 2.25 18.92 1.65
CA ARG A 16 3.23 17.93 1.19
C ARG A 16 2.70 16.50 1.30
N GLU A 17 1.98 16.18 2.38
CA GLU A 17 1.33 14.88 2.57
C GLU A 17 0.24 14.67 1.51
N LEU A 18 -0.61 15.67 1.27
CA LEU A 18 -1.67 15.61 0.25
C LEU A 18 -1.10 15.42 -1.15
N MET A 19 -0.03 16.12 -1.52
CA MET A 19 0.66 15.89 -2.79
C MET A 19 1.18 14.46 -2.92
N ALA A 20 1.73 13.90 -1.84
CA ALA A 20 2.23 12.53 -1.81
C ALA A 20 1.08 11.50 -1.92
N GLU A 21 -0.02 11.70 -1.20
CA GLU A 21 -1.23 10.85 -1.28
C GLU A 21 -1.87 10.89 -2.66
N THR A 22 -1.99 12.09 -3.28
CA THR A 22 -2.48 12.23 -4.65
C THR A 22 -1.61 11.44 -5.63
N LEU A 23 -0.29 11.63 -5.59
CA LEU A 23 0.62 10.99 -6.54
C LEU A 23 0.72 9.48 -6.32
N ALA A 24 0.74 9.03 -5.08
CA ALA A 24 0.82 7.60 -4.80
C ALA A 24 -0.50 6.88 -5.12
N THR A 25 -1.66 7.50 -4.85
CA THR A 25 -2.94 6.94 -5.30
C THR A 25 -3.05 6.96 -6.82
N PHE A 26 -2.50 7.98 -7.48
CA PHE A 26 -2.36 8.01 -8.94
C PHE A 26 -1.56 6.80 -9.44
N VAL A 27 -0.39 6.51 -8.87
CA VAL A 27 0.43 5.35 -9.27
C VAL A 27 -0.31 4.04 -9.06
N LEU A 28 -0.95 3.84 -7.91
CA LEU A 28 -1.79 2.67 -7.65
C LEU A 28 -2.82 2.46 -8.76
N MET A 29 -3.57 3.51 -9.08
CA MET A 29 -4.67 3.43 -10.04
C MET A 29 -4.20 3.33 -11.49
N MET A 30 -3.05 3.91 -11.84
CA MET A 30 -2.45 3.74 -13.16
C MET A 30 -2.18 2.27 -13.46
N PHE A 31 -1.54 1.54 -12.54
CA PHE A 31 -1.27 0.10 -12.72
C PHE A 31 -2.56 -0.72 -12.78
N GLY A 32 -3.47 -0.48 -11.83
CA GLY A 32 -4.71 -1.24 -11.71
C GLY A 32 -5.66 -1.06 -12.90
N CYS A 33 -6.02 0.20 -13.23
CA CYS A 33 -6.92 0.50 -14.34
C CYS A 33 -6.31 0.12 -15.70
N ALA A 34 -5.01 0.31 -15.90
CA ALA A 34 -4.36 -0.10 -17.15
C ALA A 34 -4.38 -1.63 -17.33
N ALA A 35 -4.13 -2.40 -16.27
CA ALA A 35 -4.24 -3.85 -16.33
C ALA A 35 -5.68 -4.30 -16.61
N MET A 36 -6.68 -3.67 -15.98
CA MET A 36 -8.09 -3.92 -16.28
C MET A 36 -8.44 -3.61 -17.75
N ALA A 37 -7.98 -2.47 -18.27
CA ALA A 37 -8.17 -2.10 -19.67
C ALA A 37 -7.52 -3.13 -20.60
N GLN A 38 -6.28 -3.52 -20.32
CA GLN A 38 -5.55 -4.52 -21.10
C GLN A 38 -6.29 -5.86 -21.15
N VAL A 39 -6.71 -6.40 -20.00
CA VAL A 39 -7.41 -7.69 -19.95
C VAL A 39 -8.75 -7.61 -20.65
N LYS A 40 -9.54 -6.56 -20.37
CA LYS A 40 -10.90 -6.45 -20.87
C LYS A 40 -10.96 -6.20 -22.37
N LEU A 41 -10.24 -5.17 -22.83
CA LEU A 41 -10.29 -4.72 -24.22
C LEU A 41 -9.66 -5.75 -25.17
N SER A 42 -8.72 -6.56 -24.67
CA SER A 42 -8.14 -7.67 -25.43
C SER A 42 -8.97 -8.95 -25.41
N ARG A 43 -10.16 -8.95 -24.79
CA ARG A 43 -11.00 -10.14 -24.58
C ARG A 43 -10.22 -11.28 -23.91
N GLY A 44 -9.35 -10.95 -22.96
CA GLY A 44 -8.53 -11.92 -22.21
C GLY A 44 -7.26 -12.41 -22.93
N THR A 45 -6.97 -11.93 -24.14
CA THR A 45 -5.78 -12.40 -24.90
C THR A 45 -4.46 -11.77 -24.45
N LYS A 46 -4.50 -10.66 -23.71
CA LYS A 46 -3.32 -9.95 -23.17
C LYS A 46 -3.26 -9.95 -21.65
N GLY A 47 -3.98 -10.86 -21.00
CA GLY A 47 -3.90 -11.07 -19.57
C GLY A 47 -5.20 -11.67 -19.01
N GLU A 48 -5.15 -12.00 -17.73
CA GLU A 48 -6.24 -12.66 -17.02
C GLU A 48 -6.52 -11.95 -15.69
N TYR A 49 -7.57 -12.39 -14.98
CA TYR A 49 -7.92 -11.85 -13.67
C TYR A 49 -6.74 -11.85 -12.67
N LEU A 50 -5.89 -12.88 -12.75
CA LEU A 50 -4.65 -12.95 -11.96
C LEU A 50 -3.70 -11.79 -12.24
N SER A 51 -3.52 -11.43 -13.52
CA SER A 51 -2.63 -10.35 -13.93
C SER A 51 -3.11 -8.98 -13.42
N VAL A 52 -4.43 -8.78 -13.34
CA VAL A 52 -5.03 -7.59 -12.72
C VAL A 52 -4.68 -7.51 -11.23
N ASN A 53 -4.87 -8.62 -10.51
CA ASN A 53 -4.58 -8.68 -9.08
C ASN A 53 -3.09 -8.42 -8.80
N MET A 54 -2.20 -8.99 -9.60
CA MET A 54 -0.76 -8.71 -9.53
C MET A 54 -0.45 -7.23 -9.81
N ALA A 55 -1.04 -6.64 -10.85
CA ALA A 55 -0.81 -5.25 -11.21
C ALA A 55 -1.24 -4.27 -10.12
N PHE A 56 -2.43 -4.45 -9.54
CA PHE A 56 -2.89 -3.64 -8.41
C PHE A 56 -1.93 -3.76 -7.22
N SER A 57 -1.48 -4.96 -6.88
CA SER A 57 -0.53 -5.18 -5.79
C SER A 57 0.83 -4.54 -6.03
N VAL A 58 1.40 -4.69 -7.23
CA VAL A 58 2.65 -4.01 -7.61
C VAL A 58 2.47 -2.48 -7.63
N GLY A 59 1.29 -2.01 -8.03
CA GLY A 59 0.89 -0.60 -7.94
C GLY A 59 0.92 -0.08 -6.51
N VAL A 60 0.35 -0.81 -5.54
CA VAL A 60 0.43 -0.44 -4.11
C VAL A 60 1.86 -0.44 -3.62
N MET A 61 2.66 -1.47 -3.92
CA MET A 61 4.07 -1.52 -3.53
C MET A 61 4.83 -0.27 -4.00
N SER A 62 4.66 0.07 -5.28
CA SER A 62 5.33 1.20 -5.91
C SER A 62 4.88 2.54 -5.31
N ALA A 63 3.57 2.70 -5.08
CA ALA A 63 2.98 3.86 -4.42
C ALA A 63 3.47 4.03 -2.98
N MET A 64 3.64 2.94 -2.23
CA MET A 64 4.19 2.98 -0.88
C MET A 64 5.66 3.41 -0.87
N TYR A 65 6.50 2.86 -1.75
CA TYR A 65 7.89 3.32 -1.87
C TYR A 65 7.98 4.81 -2.21
N LEU A 66 7.03 5.33 -2.98
CA LEU A 66 6.99 6.73 -3.39
C LEU A 66 6.61 7.68 -2.26
N ALA A 67 5.60 7.35 -1.44
CA ALA A 67 4.98 8.29 -0.51
C ALA A 67 5.14 7.98 0.98
N ARG A 68 5.58 6.77 1.36
CA ARG A 68 5.61 6.33 2.77
C ARG A 68 6.41 7.28 3.67
N GLY A 69 7.54 7.79 3.18
CA GLY A 69 8.39 8.73 3.93
C GLY A 69 7.84 10.16 4.07
N VAL A 70 6.72 10.49 3.39
CA VAL A 70 6.11 11.83 3.43
C VAL A 70 4.75 11.80 4.11
N SER A 71 3.81 10.97 3.63
CA SER A 71 2.43 10.92 4.13
C SER A 71 2.10 9.70 4.98
N GLY A 72 2.99 8.69 4.99
CA GLY A 72 2.69 7.34 5.49
C GLY A 72 2.16 6.39 4.40
N ALA A 73 1.85 6.91 3.20
CA ALA A 73 1.24 6.17 2.09
C ALA A 73 -0.04 5.41 2.50
N HIS A 74 -1.07 6.17 2.90
CA HIS A 74 -2.36 5.58 3.25
C HIS A 74 -3.10 5.07 2.02
N LEU A 75 -3.13 5.88 0.95
CA LEU A 75 -3.69 5.57 -0.39
C LEU A 75 -5.17 5.17 -0.41
N ASN A 76 -5.80 5.14 0.75
CA ASN A 76 -7.09 4.52 1.00
C ASN A 76 -7.80 5.28 2.13
N PRO A 77 -9.00 5.84 1.87
CA PRO A 77 -9.81 6.50 2.88
C PRO A 77 -10.12 5.61 4.10
N ALA A 78 -10.33 4.30 3.90
CA ALA A 78 -10.61 3.36 4.98
C ALA A 78 -9.40 3.12 5.90
N VAL A 79 -8.20 3.04 5.32
CA VAL A 79 -6.95 2.99 6.09
C VAL A 79 -6.75 4.29 6.87
N SER A 80 -7.02 5.44 6.23
CA SER A 80 -6.91 6.76 6.88
C SER A 80 -7.86 6.90 8.06
N LEU A 81 -9.11 6.45 7.91
CA LEU A 81 -10.09 6.41 8.99
C LEU A 81 -9.63 5.50 10.13
N SER A 82 -9.16 4.29 9.83
CA SER A 82 -8.66 3.39 10.87
C SER A 82 -7.46 4.02 11.61
N CYS A 83 -6.51 4.62 10.89
CA CYS A 83 -5.41 5.36 11.52
C CYS A 83 -5.91 6.50 12.43
N CYS A 84 -7.02 7.19 12.09
CA CYS A 84 -7.64 8.16 12.99
C CYS A 84 -8.21 7.53 14.26
N VAL A 85 -8.94 6.42 14.13
CA VAL A 85 -9.50 5.67 15.28
C VAL A 85 -8.39 5.16 16.20
N LEU A 86 -7.27 4.71 15.63
CA LEU A 86 -6.08 4.24 16.36
C LEU A 86 -5.20 5.37 16.91
N GLY A 87 -5.54 6.65 16.69
CA GLY A 87 -4.73 7.79 17.12
C GLY A 87 -3.43 7.99 16.35
N ARG A 88 -3.25 7.32 15.20
CA ARG A 88 -2.07 7.41 14.32
C ARG A 88 -2.17 8.55 13.29
N LEU A 89 -3.37 9.07 13.04
CA LEU A 89 -3.61 10.22 12.17
C LEU A 89 -4.55 11.22 12.86
N PRO A 90 -4.25 12.54 12.92
CA PRO A 90 -5.19 13.52 13.44
C PRO A 90 -6.49 13.57 12.62
N TRP A 91 -7.64 13.61 13.28
CA TRP A 91 -8.96 13.66 12.64
C TRP A 91 -9.12 14.82 11.64
N SER A 92 -8.47 15.96 11.89
CA SER A 92 -8.47 17.11 10.98
C SER A 92 -7.83 16.83 9.61
N LYS A 93 -7.00 15.79 9.50
CA LYS A 93 -6.36 15.37 8.25
C LYS A 93 -7.19 14.37 7.44
N LEU A 94 -8.19 13.73 8.05
CA LEU A 94 -8.94 12.65 7.42
C LEU A 94 -9.58 13.10 6.10
N LEU A 95 -10.43 14.13 6.14
CA LEU A 95 -11.11 14.61 4.94
C LEU A 95 -10.13 15.12 3.87
N PRO A 96 -9.11 15.94 4.18
CA PRO A 96 -8.07 16.29 3.22
C PRO A 96 -7.39 15.08 2.55
N TYR A 97 -7.01 14.06 3.32
CA TYR A 97 -6.41 12.83 2.80
C TYR A 97 -7.36 12.13 1.83
N CYS A 98 -8.63 11.93 2.23
CA CYS A 98 -9.64 11.30 1.38
C CYS A 98 -9.81 12.03 0.05
N LEU A 99 -9.88 13.37 0.07
CA LEU A 99 -10.01 14.18 -1.15
C LEU A 99 -8.76 14.08 -2.04
N SER A 100 -7.56 14.09 -1.46
CA SER A 100 -6.32 13.91 -2.24
C SER A 100 -6.24 12.54 -2.90
N GLN A 101 -6.66 11.48 -2.21
CA GLN A 101 -6.67 10.12 -2.73
C GLN A 101 -7.68 9.99 -3.88
N VAL A 102 -8.91 10.49 -3.70
CA VAL A 102 -9.93 10.51 -4.76
C VAL A 102 -9.46 11.29 -5.99
N LEU A 103 -8.82 12.45 -5.78
CA LEU A 103 -8.25 13.25 -6.86
C LEU A 103 -7.17 12.48 -7.63
N GLY A 104 -6.24 11.83 -6.92
CA GLY A 104 -5.19 11.00 -7.54
C GLY A 104 -5.78 9.86 -8.36
N ALA A 105 -6.80 9.18 -7.83
CA ALA A 105 -7.49 8.10 -8.51
C ALA A 105 -8.26 8.56 -9.76
N TYR A 106 -8.92 9.71 -9.69
CA TYR A 106 -9.61 10.33 -10.83
C TYR A 106 -8.62 10.67 -11.96
N ILE A 107 -7.50 11.33 -11.63
CA ILE A 107 -6.50 11.74 -12.63
C ILE A 107 -5.87 10.50 -13.29
N ALA A 108 -5.54 9.46 -12.52
CA ALA A 108 -5.00 8.22 -13.08
C ALA A 108 -5.98 7.55 -14.04
N ALA A 109 -7.25 7.43 -13.64
CA ALA A 109 -8.27 6.89 -14.51
C ALA A 109 -8.41 7.73 -15.80
N ALA A 110 -8.32 9.06 -15.72
CA ALA A 110 -8.41 9.93 -16.90
C ALA A 110 -7.24 9.68 -17.86
N VAL A 111 -6.03 9.52 -17.33
CA VAL A 111 -4.85 9.18 -18.13
C VAL A 111 -5.00 7.80 -18.76
N VAL A 112 -5.49 6.79 -18.03
CA VAL A 112 -5.74 5.45 -18.60
C VAL A 112 -6.82 5.48 -19.67
N PHE A 113 -7.89 6.26 -19.47
CA PHE A 113 -8.93 6.45 -20.48
C PHE A 113 -8.37 7.02 -21.78
N LEU A 114 -7.52 8.05 -21.69
CA LEU A 114 -6.85 8.63 -22.87
C LEU A 114 -5.87 7.64 -23.50
N MET A 115 -5.11 6.90 -22.68
CA MET A 115 -4.13 5.92 -23.16
C MET A 115 -4.76 4.75 -23.90
N TYR A 116 -5.97 4.34 -23.51
CA TYR A 116 -6.72 3.24 -24.13
C TYR A 116 -7.90 3.72 -24.98
N TYR A 117 -8.00 5.01 -25.31
CA TYR A 117 -9.18 5.59 -25.96
C TYR A 117 -9.59 4.83 -27.22
N ASP A 118 -8.65 4.61 -28.14
CA ASP A 118 -8.90 3.91 -29.40
C ASP A 118 -9.36 2.46 -29.16
N ALA A 119 -8.73 1.76 -28.21
CA ALA A 119 -9.10 0.38 -27.87
C ALA A 119 -10.48 0.30 -27.19
N ILE A 120 -10.84 1.30 -26.36
CA ILE A 120 -12.18 1.40 -25.75
C ILE A 120 -13.23 1.61 -26.84
N MET A 121 -12.98 2.53 -27.77
CA MET A 121 -13.93 2.85 -28.84
C MET A 121 -14.11 1.69 -29.81
N ASP A 122 -13.03 0.99 -30.18
CA ASP A 122 -13.08 -0.22 -31.00
C ASP A 122 -13.86 -1.36 -30.30
N TYR A 123 -13.52 -1.66 -29.03
CA TYR A 123 -14.16 -2.73 -28.27
C TYR A 123 -15.66 -2.50 -28.04
N SER A 124 -16.04 -1.25 -27.76
CA SER A 124 -17.42 -0.86 -27.41
C SER A 124 -18.28 -0.47 -28.62
N GLY A 125 -17.71 -0.37 -29.82
CA GLY A 125 -18.40 0.18 -30.99
C GLY A 125 -18.77 1.65 -30.82
N GLY A 126 -17.99 2.40 -30.03
CA GLY A 126 -18.22 3.81 -29.71
C GLY A 126 -19.30 4.08 -28.64
N VAL A 127 -19.87 3.04 -28.02
CA VAL A 127 -20.94 3.19 -27.02
C VAL A 127 -20.46 2.81 -25.62
N LEU A 128 -20.28 3.81 -24.77
CA LEU A 128 -19.78 3.64 -23.40
C LEU A 128 -20.92 3.18 -22.48
N THR A 129 -20.90 1.91 -22.08
CA THR A 129 -21.95 1.29 -21.25
C THR A 129 -21.41 0.77 -19.91
N VAL A 130 -22.30 0.70 -18.91
CA VAL A 130 -21.98 0.27 -17.54
C VAL A 130 -22.24 -1.22 -17.30
N TYR A 131 -23.18 -1.78 -18.04
CA TYR A 131 -23.57 -3.20 -17.97
C TYR A 131 -23.75 -3.78 -19.37
N GLY A 132 -23.74 -5.11 -19.45
CA GLY A 132 -23.84 -5.84 -20.71
C GLY A 132 -22.50 -6.37 -21.23
N PRO A 133 -22.52 -7.11 -22.35
CA PRO A 133 -21.39 -7.93 -22.79
C PRO A 133 -20.15 -7.14 -23.22
N ASN A 134 -20.33 -5.90 -23.65
CA ASN A 134 -19.24 -5.00 -24.05
C ASN A 134 -19.18 -3.75 -23.15
N GLU A 135 -19.64 -3.84 -21.90
CA GLU A 135 -19.50 -2.73 -20.95
C GLU A 135 -18.02 -2.42 -20.71
N THR A 136 -17.71 -1.16 -20.45
CA THR A 136 -16.33 -0.69 -20.25
C THR A 136 -16.14 0.06 -18.95
N ALA A 137 -17.22 0.33 -18.21
CA ALA A 137 -17.15 1.07 -16.95
C ALA A 137 -16.35 0.32 -15.88
N SER A 138 -16.40 -1.03 -15.87
CA SER A 138 -15.68 -1.84 -14.88
C SER A 138 -14.16 -1.86 -15.06
N ILE A 139 -13.64 -1.25 -16.12
CA ILE A 139 -12.20 -0.95 -16.25
C ILE A 139 -11.75 -0.01 -15.12
N PHE A 140 -12.62 0.92 -14.74
CA PHE A 140 -12.30 2.04 -13.87
C PHE A 140 -12.82 1.84 -12.44
N ALA A 141 -14.12 1.55 -12.31
CA ALA A 141 -14.79 1.37 -11.02
C ALA A 141 -15.26 -0.07 -10.84
N THR A 142 -15.60 -0.45 -9.61
CA THR A 142 -16.08 -1.81 -9.32
C THR A 142 -17.59 -1.92 -9.48
N TYR A 143 -18.05 -3.10 -9.87
CA TYR A 143 -19.47 -3.45 -9.96
C TYR A 143 -19.65 -4.89 -9.44
N PRO A 144 -20.76 -5.20 -8.74
CA PRO A 144 -21.00 -6.52 -8.19
C PRO A 144 -21.40 -7.50 -9.28
N SER A 145 -21.17 -8.79 -9.03
CA SER A 145 -21.71 -9.86 -9.87
C SER A 145 -23.24 -9.91 -9.78
N ASP A 146 -23.91 -10.27 -10.88
CA ASP A 146 -25.38 -10.26 -11.00
C ASP A 146 -26.12 -11.07 -9.93
N TYR A 147 -25.51 -12.14 -9.43
CA TYR A 147 -26.11 -13.02 -8.42
C TYR A 147 -26.06 -12.45 -6.99
N LEU A 148 -25.31 -11.37 -6.76
CA LEU A 148 -25.00 -10.90 -5.42
C LEU A 148 -26.03 -9.87 -4.93
N SER A 149 -26.60 -10.13 -3.76
CA SER A 149 -27.48 -9.16 -3.09
C SER A 149 -26.69 -7.97 -2.55
N LEU A 150 -27.33 -6.81 -2.42
CA LEU A 150 -26.71 -5.61 -1.84
C LEU A 150 -26.13 -5.84 -0.43
N GLY A 151 -26.82 -6.63 0.39
CA GLY A 151 -26.33 -7.02 1.72
C GLY A 151 -25.11 -7.94 1.68
N GLY A 152 -25.10 -8.93 0.77
CA GLY A 152 -23.93 -9.79 0.56
C GLY A 152 -22.74 -9.00 0.04
N SER A 153 -22.99 -8.09 -0.89
CA SER A 153 -22.07 -7.08 -1.42
C SER A 153 -21.43 -6.22 -0.32
N PHE A 154 -22.23 -5.72 0.63
CA PHE A 154 -21.73 -4.95 1.76
C PHE A 154 -20.84 -5.81 2.67
N PHE A 155 -21.28 -7.02 2.99
CA PHE A 155 -20.52 -7.95 3.82
C PHE A 155 -19.17 -8.31 3.19
N ASP A 156 -19.16 -8.62 1.90
CA ASP A 156 -17.95 -8.93 1.12
C ASP A 156 -16.89 -7.82 1.21
N GLN A 157 -17.30 -6.57 0.96
CA GLN A 157 -16.39 -5.42 1.00
C GLN A 157 -15.92 -5.07 2.42
N MET A 158 -16.79 -5.28 3.41
CA MET A 158 -16.45 -5.12 4.83
C MET A 158 -15.39 -6.14 5.26
N VAL A 159 -15.58 -7.43 4.94
CA VAL A 159 -14.63 -8.49 5.32
C VAL A 159 -13.30 -8.31 4.58
N GLY A 160 -13.33 -8.07 3.27
CA GLY A 160 -12.12 -7.84 2.47
C GLY A 160 -11.26 -6.69 3.01
N THR A 161 -11.89 -5.56 3.37
CA THR A 161 -11.17 -4.41 3.94
C THR A 161 -10.75 -4.64 5.40
N GLY A 162 -11.52 -5.41 6.17
CA GLY A 162 -11.11 -5.82 7.51
C GLY A 162 -9.83 -6.66 7.49
N MET A 163 -9.71 -7.58 6.53
CA MET A 163 -8.49 -8.37 6.33
C MET A 163 -7.28 -7.50 6.00
N ILE A 164 -7.44 -6.40 5.25
CA ILE A 164 -6.36 -5.44 5.01
C ILE A 164 -5.79 -4.94 6.33
N MET A 165 -6.62 -4.34 7.19
CA MET A 165 -6.12 -3.76 8.44
C MET A 165 -5.61 -4.83 9.41
N LEU A 166 -6.29 -5.98 9.49
CA LEU A 166 -5.88 -7.10 10.34
C LEU A 166 -4.48 -7.62 9.97
N CYS A 167 -4.15 -7.66 8.68
CA CYS A 167 -2.84 -8.10 8.20
C CYS A 167 -1.79 -6.97 8.15
N PHE A 168 -2.20 -5.71 8.03
CA PHE A 168 -1.26 -4.58 7.94
C PHE A 168 -0.74 -4.13 9.30
N LEU A 169 -1.60 -4.03 10.32
CA LEU A 169 -1.19 -3.54 11.63
C LEU A 169 -0.01 -4.31 12.26
N PRO A 170 0.04 -5.66 12.20
CA PRO A 170 1.19 -6.41 12.71
C PRO A 170 2.51 -6.10 12.00
N LEU A 171 2.50 -5.67 10.74
CA LEU A 171 3.73 -5.39 9.97
C LEU A 171 4.54 -4.23 10.57
N ASP A 172 3.87 -3.34 11.30
CA ASP A 172 4.45 -2.13 11.89
C ASP A 172 4.36 -2.12 13.43
N ASP A 173 3.86 -3.20 14.05
CA ASP A 173 3.73 -3.28 15.52
C ASP A 173 5.04 -3.74 16.17
N TRP A 174 5.73 -2.81 16.81
CA TRP A 174 7.00 -3.04 17.50
C TRP A 174 6.90 -3.96 18.72
N ARG A 175 5.72 -4.11 19.34
CA ARG A 175 5.51 -5.05 20.46
C ARG A 175 5.37 -6.50 19.99
N ASN A 176 5.05 -6.68 18.72
CA ASN A 176 4.96 -7.99 18.10
C ASN A 176 6.31 -8.35 17.47
N LYS A 177 6.34 -8.63 16.16
CA LYS A 177 7.54 -8.85 15.36
C LYS A 177 7.36 -8.09 14.05
N PRO A 178 7.67 -6.79 14.02
CA PRO A 178 7.42 -5.97 12.84
C PRO A 178 8.33 -6.45 11.70
N ALA A 179 7.89 -6.21 10.46
CA ALA A 179 8.76 -6.37 9.32
C ALA A 179 9.85 -5.31 9.33
N SER A 180 10.97 -5.56 8.66
CA SER A 180 11.93 -4.48 8.40
C SER A 180 11.26 -3.39 7.56
N ALA A 181 11.58 -2.13 7.83
CA ALA A 181 10.92 -0.99 7.18
C ALA A 181 10.92 -1.08 5.64
N ASP A 182 12.02 -1.58 5.07
CA ASP A 182 12.20 -1.77 3.63
C ASP A 182 11.33 -2.89 3.04
N LEU A 183 10.92 -3.86 3.86
CA LEU A 183 10.05 -4.98 3.48
C LEU A 183 8.56 -4.68 3.68
N VAL A 184 8.18 -3.60 4.36
CA VAL A 184 6.75 -3.30 4.56
C VAL A 184 6.01 -3.09 3.23
N PRO A 185 6.53 -2.33 2.24
CA PRO A 185 5.86 -2.23 0.94
C PRO A 185 5.65 -3.55 0.18
N PRO A 186 6.66 -4.44 -0.02
CA PRO A 186 6.45 -5.70 -0.73
C PRO A 186 5.54 -6.66 0.04
N LEU A 187 5.63 -6.73 1.37
CA LEU A 187 4.72 -7.57 2.17
C LEU A 187 3.28 -7.07 2.09
N THR A 188 3.07 -5.76 2.10
CA THR A 188 1.76 -5.14 1.89
C THR A 188 1.15 -5.57 0.54
N ALA A 189 1.95 -5.55 -0.53
CA ALA A 189 1.51 -5.97 -1.85
C ALA A 189 1.17 -7.47 -1.92
N VAL A 190 1.96 -8.33 -1.26
CA VAL A 190 1.67 -9.78 -1.17
C VAL A 190 0.36 -10.03 -0.44
N VAL A 191 0.12 -9.35 0.68
CA VAL A 191 -1.14 -9.44 1.43
C VAL A 191 -2.32 -9.02 0.54
N LEU A 192 -2.22 -7.88 -0.13
CA LEU A 192 -3.28 -7.40 -1.03
C LEU A 192 -3.50 -8.32 -2.22
N MET A 193 -2.44 -8.95 -2.72
CA MET A 193 -2.54 -9.94 -3.81
C MET A 193 -3.34 -11.14 -3.33
N GLY A 194 -3.02 -11.68 -2.15
CA GLY A 194 -3.75 -12.80 -1.55
C GLY A 194 -5.23 -12.47 -1.31
N ILE A 195 -5.54 -11.30 -0.74
CA ILE A 195 -6.92 -10.84 -0.54
C ILE A 195 -7.64 -10.72 -1.89
N SER A 196 -7.02 -10.08 -2.88
CA SER A 196 -7.63 -9.92 -4.19
C SER A 196 -7.89 -11.27 -4.86
N GLN A 197 -6.92 -12.17 -4.88
CA GLN A 197 -7.09 -13.50 -5.49
C GLN A 197 -8.16 -14.37 -4.81
N SER A 198 -8.41 -14.17 -3.51
CA SER A 198 -9.34 -15.00 -2.74
C SER A 198 -10.74 -14.39 -2.59
N MET A 199 -10.88 -13.07 -2.67
CA MET A 199 -12.10 -12.36 -2.23
C MET A 199 -12.60 -11.30 -3.23
N SER A 200 -12.00 -11.15 -4.41
CA SER A 200 -12.43 -10.10 -5.35
C SER A 200 -13.48 -10.54 -6.39
N SER A 201 -13.76 -11.84 -6.56
CA SER A 201 -14.68 -12.31 -7.62
C SER A 201 -16.11 -11.77 -7.48
N ASN A 202 -16.58 -11.59 -6.25
CA ASN A 202 -17.94 -11.13 -5.95
C ASN A 202 -18.18 -9.69 -6.42
N CYS A 203 -17.28 -8.77 -6.07
CA CYS A 203 -17.46 -7.32 -6.26
C CYS A 203 -16.29 -6.58 -6.92
N GLY A 204 -15.29 -7.28 -7.45
CA GLY A 204 -14.10 -6.67 -8.08
C GLY A 204 -13.12 -5.99 -7.12
N GLY A 205 -13.25 -6.20 -5.79
CA GLY A 205 -12.31 -5.67 -4.80
C GLY A 205 -12.37 -4.15 -4.60
N GLY A 206 -13.56 -3.58 -4.38
CA GLY A 206 -13.79 -2.17 -4.05
C GLY A 206 -13.29 -1.72 -2.66
N ILE A 207 -12.42 -2.50 -2.01
CA ILE A 207 -11.85 -2.39 -0.64
C ILE A 207 -11.06 -1.09 -0.34
N ASN A 208 -11.17 -0.10 -1.23
CA ASN A 208 -10.62 1.24 -1.12
C ASN A 208 -11.61 2.25 -1.71
N PRO A 209 -12.23 3.13 -0.89
CA PRO A 209 -13.19 4.11 -1.37
C PRO A 209 -12.68 5.07 -2.44
N ALA A 210 -11.40 5.48 -2.39
CA ALA A 210 -10.83 6.37 -3.40
C ALA A 210 -10.60 5.66 -4.75
N ARG A 211 -10.20 4.39 -4.68
CA ARG A 211 -10.01 3.49 -5.85
C ARG A 211 -11.29 3.23 -6.62
N ASP A 212 -12.45 3.40 -5.97
CA ASP A 212 -13.75 3.27 -6.62
C ASP A 212 -14.35 4.64 -7.01
N LEU A 213 -14.48 5.56 -6.05
CA LEU A 213 -15.17 6.83 -6.26
C LEU A 213 -14.46 7.74 -7.28
N GLY A 214 -13.14 7.83 -7.25
CA GLY A 214 -12.39 8.67 -8.19
C GLY A 214 -12.62 8.27 -9.65
N PRO A 215 -12.36 7.00 -10.03
CA PRO A 215 -12.61 6.52 -11.38
C PRO A 215 -14.11 6.47 -11.75
N ARG A 216 -15.02 6.29 -10.77
CA ARG A 216 -16.46 6.38 -11.00
C ARG A 216 -16.89 7.80 -11.38
N LEU A 217 -16.33 8.82 -10.73
CA LEU A 217 -16.53 10.22 -11.11
C LEU A 217 -16.01 10.51 -12.51
N LEU A 218 -14.86 9.92 -12.90
CA LEU A 218 -14.39 10.02 -14.27
C LEU A 218 -15.41 9.46 -15.25
N THR A 219 -15.84 8.21 -15.08
CA THR A 219 -16.77 7.57 -16.02
C THR A 219 -18.08 8.34 -16.15
N LEU A 220 -18.57 8.97 -15.07
CA LEU A 220 -19.69 9.92 -15.14
C LEU A 220 -19.39 11.10 -16.08
N THR A 221 -18.25 11.77 -15.92
CA THR A 221 -17.87 12.94 -16.71
C THR A 221 -17.41 12.62 -18.14
N ALA A 222 -16.96 11.40 -18.40
CA ALA A 222 -16.35 10.98 -19.65
C ALA A 222 -17.35 10.34 -20.63
N GLY A 223 -18.59 10.09 -20.22
CA GLY A 223 -19.69 9.72 -21.14
C GLY A 223 -20.44 8.43 -20.85
N TRP A 224 -20.14 7.70 -19.77
CA TRP A 224 -20.91 6.51 -19.37
C TRP A 224 -22.28 6.85 -18.75
N GLY A 225 -22.52 8.12 -18.43
CA GLY A 225 -23.80 8.60 -17.90
C GLY A 225 -24.00 8.33 -16.41
N THR A 226 -25.21 8.64 -15.93
CA THR A 226 -25.58 8.51 -14.50
C THR A 226 -25.78 7.07 -14.05
N GLU A 227 -25.81 6.11 -14.99
CA GLU A 227 -25.91 4.68 -14.69
C GLU A 227 -24.79 4.20 -13.77
N VAL A 228 -23.59 4.80 -13.85
CA VAL A 228 -22.45 4.48 -12.98
C VAL A 228 -22.76 4.67 -11.49
N PHE A 229 -23.81 5.42 -11.14
CA PHE A 229 -24.27 5.64 -9.76
C PHE A 229 -25.62 4.97 -9.44
N THR A 230 -26.36 4.47 -10.42
CA THR A 230 -27.72 3.96 -10.22
C THR A 230 -27.84 2.44 -10.45
N CYS A 231 -26.93 1.84 -11.21
CA CYS A 231 -26.91 0.40 -11.47
C CYS A 231 -26.72 -0.44 -10.18
N TYR A 232 -27.18 -1.70 -10.23
CA TYR A 232 -27.07 -2.67 -9.14
C TYR A 232 -27.60 -2.15 -7.79
N ASN A 233 -28.80 -1.56 -7.80
CA ASN A 233 -29.45 -0.99 -6.62
C ASN A 233 -28.59 0.08 -5.93
N TYR A 234 -28.11 1.06 -6.71
CA TYR A 234 -27.24 2.13 -6.22
C TYR A 234 -25.95 1.61 -5.57
N TRP A 235 -25.28 0.65 -6.20
CA TRP A 235 -24.07 0.01 -5.65
C TRP A 235 -22.97 0.98 -5.18
N PHE A 236 -22.85 2.16 -5.79
CA PHE A 236 -21.74 3.11 -5.58
C PHE A 236 -21.41 3.45 -4.11
N TRP A 237 -22.39 3.40 -3.20
CA TRP A 237 -22.16 3.74 -1.79
C TRP A 237 -21.53 2.59 -1.02
N VAL A 238 -21.69 1.34 -1.47
CA VAL A 238 -21.13 0.16 -0.82
C VAL A 238 -19.59 0.19 -0.77
N PRO A 239 -18.85 0.37 -1.88
CA PRO A 239 -17.39 0.47 -1.85
C PRO A 239 -16.89 1.76 -1.16
N ILE A 240 -17.78 2.65 -0.72
CA ILE A 240 -17.43 3.80 0.12
C ILE A 240 -17.60 3.45 1.60
N VAL A 241 -18.76 2.92 1.99
CA VAL A 241 -19.13 2.74 3.40
C VAL A 241 -18.63 1.41 3.95
N ALA A 242 -18.79 0.30 3.22
CA ALA A 242 -18.41 -1.01 3.71
C ALA A 242 -16.91 -1.13 4.02
N PRO A 243 -15.98 -0.58 3.18
CA PRO A 243 -14.57 -0.56 3.52
C PRO A 243 -14.25 0.23 4.78
N MET A 244 -14.91 1.37 5.01
CA MET A 244 -14.72 2.19 6.21
C MET A 244 -15.06 1.39 7.48
N VAL A 245 -16.20 0.68 7.47
CA VAL A 245 -16.60 -0.21 8.56
C VAL A 245 -15.61 -1.36 8.71
N GLY A 246 -15.26 -2.02 7.60
CA GLY A 246 -14.33 -3.14 7.57
C GLY A 246 -12.97 -2.81 8.19
N ALA A 247 -12.35 -1.70 7.77
CA ALA A 247 -11.05 -1.27 8.27
C ALA A 247 -11.02 -1.04 9.79
N VAL A 248 -12.07 -0.41 10.34
CA VAL A 248 -12.21 -0.20 11.79
C VAL A 248 -12.40 -1.53 12.52
N LEU A 249 -13.27 -2.40 12.03
CA LEU A 249 -13.49 -3.73 12.63
C LEU A 249 -12.23 -4.60 12.60
N GLY A 250 -11.54 -4.68 11.46
CA GLY A 250 -10.29 -5.45 11.34
C GLY A 250 -9.20 -4.95 12.27
N SER A 251 -9.15 -3.63 12.48
CA SER A 251 -8.24 -3.02 13.44
C SER A 251 -8.62 -3.37 14.87
N GLY A 252 -9.90 -3.27 15.22
CA GLY A 252 -10.42 -3.68 16.53
C GLY A 252 -10.12 -5.15 16.84
N LEU A 253 -10.29 -6.05 15.85
CA LEU A 253 -9.94 -7.46 15.98
C LEU A 253 -8.45 -7.65 16.31
N TYR A 254 -7.55 -6.96 15.59
CA TYR A 254 -6.12 -7.02 15.91
C TYR A 254 -5.81 -6.54 17.32
N LEU A 255 -6.41 -5.42 17.74
CA LEU A 255 -6.21 -4.85 19.07
C LEU A 255 -6.64 -5.82 20.17
N VAL A 256 -7.90 -6.28 20.10
CA VAL A 256 -8.53 -7.09 21.13
C VAL A 256 -7.88 -8.46 21.23
N PHE A 257 -7.66 -9.13 20.10
CA PHE A 257 -7.22 -10.53 20.11
C PHE A 257 -5.71 -10.71 20.13
N VAL A 258 -4.94 -9.70 19.68
CA VAL A 258 -3.47 -9.83 19.57
C VAL A 258 -2.77 -8.75 20.36
N GLN A 259 -2.93 -7.47 20.01
CA GLN A 259 -2.06 -6.40 20.54
C GLN A 259 -2.16 -6.25 22.06
N TRP A 260 -3.36 -6.34 22.64
CA TRP A 260 -3.56 -6.24 24.10
C TRP A 260 -2.98 -7.41 24.89
N HIS A 261 -2.68 -8.53 24.22
CA HIS A 261 -2.13 -9.74 24.82
C HIS A 261 -0.63 -9.90 24.56
N LEU A 262 0.00 -8.96 23.85
CA LEU A 262 1.45 -8.96 23.66
C LEU A 262 2.13 -8.69 25.01
N PRO A 263 3.29 -9.32 25.30
CA PRO A 263 4.04 -9.05 26.51
C PRO A 263 4.27 -7.56 26.69
N ASP A 264 4.14 -7.08 27.92
CA ASP A 264 4.56 -5.72 28.24
C ASP A 264 6.08 -5.64 28.12
N SER A 265 6.57 -4.51 27.61
CA SER A 265 8.02 -4.30 27.48
C SER A 265 8.64 -4.28 28.88
N GLU A 266 9.49 -5.27 29.19
CA GLU A 266 10.24 -5.43 30.47
C GLU A 266 11.06 -4.19 30.89
N ILE A 267 11.21 -3.21 30.00
CA ILE A 267 11.98 -1.98 30.18
C ILE A 267 11.39 -1.06 31.27
N ASN A 268 10.11 -1.22 31.66
CA ASN A 268 9.48 -0.36 32.67
C ASN A 268 9.50 -0.93 34.10
N GLU A 269 9.46 -2.25 34.30
CA GLU A 269 9.36 -2.79 35.67
C GLU A 269 10.69 -2.76 36.43
N THR A 270 11.81 -3.06 35.77
CA THR A 270 13.14 -3.03 36.42
C THR A 270 13.59 -1.60 36.75
N ASN A 271 13.24 -0.63 35.91
CA ASN A 271 13.52 0.77 36.17
C ASN A 271 12.63 1.33 37.29
N ASP A 272 11.31 1.07 37.30
CA ASP A 272 10.43 1.62 38.34
C ASP A 272 10.70 1.04 39.74
N LEU A 273 11.12 -0.23 39.83
CA LEU A 273 11.50 -0.84 41.11
C LEU A 273 12.85 -0.33 41.63
N GLN A 274 13.83 -0.09 40.75
CA GLN A 274 15.10 0.55 41.15
C GLN A 274 14.93 2.04 41.49
N PHE A 275 14.08 2.77 40.76
CA PHE A 275 13.84 4.20 41.05
C PHE A 275 13.02 4.42 42.32
N LYS A 276 12.09 3.52 42.67
CA LYS A 276 11.32 3.62 43.93
C LYS A 276 12.14 3.36 45.20
N THR A 277 13.29 2.69 45.10
CA THR A 277 14.14 2.35 46.25
C THR A 277 15.32 3.30 46.46
N MET A 278 15.48 4.33 45.62
CA MET A 278 16.63 5.23 45.66
C MET A 278 16.29 6.62 46.22
N ASP A 279 17.18 7.16 47.07
CA ASP A 279 17.09 8.51 47.62
C ASP A 279 16.98 9.58 46.49
N ILE A 280 16.16 10.60 46.73
CA ILE A 280 15.77 11.68 45.80
C ILE A 280 16.99 12.40 45.20
N LYS A 281 18.11 12.49 45.95
CA LYS A 281 19.36 13.09 45.46
C LYS A 281 20.04 12.24 44.37
N THR A 282 19.93 10.92 44.45
CA THR A 282 20.54 9.99 43.49
C THR A 282 19.71 9.89 42.22
N VAL A 283 18.37 9.96 42.35
CA VAL A 283 17.42 10.03 41.23
C VAL A 283 17.70 11.25 40.34
N LYS A 284 17.83 12.45 40.92
CA LYS A 284 18.15 13.67 40.16
C LYS A 284 19.52 13.62 39.46
N LYS A 285 20.52 12.99 40.10
CA LYS A 285 21.87 12.85 39.52
C LYS A 285 21.87 11.88 38.34
N LEU A 286 21.06 10.82 38.39
CA LEU A 286 20.91 9.85 37.31
C LEU A 286 20.05 10.36 36.15
N GLU A 287 19.03 11.19 36.40
CA GLU A 287 18.28 11.86 35.32
C GLU A 287 19.19 12.77 34.47
N ILE A 288 20.12 13.48 35.10
CA ILE A 288 21.11 14.32 34.41
C ILE A 288 22.07 13.46 33.55
N ILE A 289 22.51 12.31 34.07
CA ILE A 289 23.38 11.37 33.34
C ILE A 289 22.62 10.69 32.19
N LYS A 290 21.35 10.33 32.40
CA LYS A 290 20.49 9.70 31.38
C LYS A 290 20.22 10.66 30.22
N ASN A 291 20.00 11.95 30.48
CA ASN A 291 19.87 12.96 29.43
C ASN A 291 21.16 13.15 28.63
N ASN A 292 22.32 13.19 29.30
CA ASN A 292 23.60 13.33 28.60
C ASN A 292 23.94 12.08 27.74
N ASN A 293 23.67 10.88 28.25
CA ASN A 293 23.90 9.63 27.52
C ASN A 293 22.87 9.40 26.41
N ALA A 294 21.62 9.86 26.55
CA ALA A 294 20.61 9.80 25.50
C ALA A 294 20.97 10.70 24.31
N VAL A 295 21.54 11.87 24.58
CA VAL A 295 22.08 12.77 23.54
C VAL A 295 23.30 12.13 22.85
N GLU A 296 24.18 11.47 23.60
CA GLU A 296 25.35 10.78 23.05
C GLU A 296 24.96 9.53 22.23
N MET A 297 23.96 8.77 22.67
CA MET A 297 23.39 7.63 21.93
C MET A 297 22.64 8.07 20.68
N ALA A 298 21.91 9.19 20.72
CA ALA A 298 21.29 9.77 19.54
C ALA A 298 22.36 10.25 18.52
N HIS A 299 23.48 10.78 19.01
CA HIS A 299 24.62 11.17 18.18
C HIS A 299 25.33 9.94 17.56
N LYS A 300 25.54 8.87 18.34
CA LYS A 300 26.08 7.59 17.85
C LYS A 300 25.14 6.90 16.87
N ALA A 301 23.83 6.94 17.09
CA ALA A 301 22.83 6.41 16.16
C ALA A 301 22.83 7.20 14.83
N GLN A 302 23.00 8.52 14.88
CA GLN A 302 23.18 9.35 13.68
C GLN A 302 24.51 9.08 12.95
N LEU A 303 25.60 8.80 13.68
CA LEU A 303 26.90 8.43 13.10
C LEU A 303 26.87 7.03 12.47
N LEU A 304 26.26 6.04 13.12
CA LEU A 304 26.07 4.69 12.58
C LEU A 304 25.15 4.69 11.35
N HIS A 305 24.12 5.55 11.33
CA HIS A 305 23.28 5.75 10.15
C HIS A 305 24.04 6.43 8.99
N ARG A 306 25.12 7.18 9.30
CA ARG A 306 26.00 7.81 8.30
C ARG A 306 27.07 6.84 7.78
N GLU A 307 27.60 5.96 8.63
CA GLU A 307 28.52 4.88 8.25
C GLU A 307 27.83 3.78 7.43
N SER A 308 26.56 3.46 7.70
CA SER A 308 25.80 2.51 6.87
C SER A 308 25.61 3.01 5.42
N ARG A 309 25.54 4.34 5.20
CA ARG A 309 25.54 4.93 3.85
C ARG A 309 26.89 4.83 3.14
N LEU A 310 28.00 4.77 3.88
CA LEU A 310 29.34 4.61 3.31
C LEU A 310 29.65 3.13 2.97
N GLY A 311 29.09 2.17 3.69
CA GLY A 311 29.22 0.73 3.40
C GLY A 311 28.27 0.20 2.31
N ALA A 312 27.19 0.92 1.99
CA ALA A 312 26.15 0.48 1.04
C ALA A 312 26.49 0.69 -0.45
N HIS A 313 27.75 0.98 -0.79
CA HIS A 313 28.17 1.29 -2.17
C HIS A 313 28.89 0.15 -2.92
N LEU A 314 28.86 -1.11 -2.43
CA LEU A 314 29.23 -2.23 -3.31
C LEU A 314 28.01 -2.76 -4.05
N ASN A 315 28.00 -2.53 -5.36
CA ASN A 315 27.08 -3.15 -6.31
C ASN A 315 27.09 -4.69 -6.14
N HIS A 316 25.92 -5.33 -6.13
CA HIS A 316 25.75 -6.76 -5.79
C HIS A 316 26.58 -7.70 -6.69
N ALA A 317 26.82 -7.31 -7.94
CA ALA A 317 27.70 -8.02 -8.85
C ALA A 317 29.17 -8.06 -8.36
N VAL A 318 29.63 -6.99 -7.72
CA VAL A 318 31.01 -6.84 -7.22
C VAL A 318 31.23 -7.72 -5.98
N SER A 319 30.24 -7.80 -5.08
CA SER A 319 30.32 -8.68 -3.90
C SER A 319 30.38 -10.17 -4.28
N LEU A 320 29.68 -10.57 -5.35
CA LEU A 320 29.73 -11.94 -5.87
C LEU A 320 31.09 -12.26 -6.50
N SER A 321 31.60 -11.38 -7.37
CA SER A 321 32.93 -11.54 -7.97
C SER A 321 34.05 -11.61 -6.92
N LEU A 322 33.95 -10.84 -5.84
CA LEU A 322 34.92 -10.88 -4.75
C LEU A 322 34.87 -12.17 -3.92
N CYS A 323 33.71 -12.83 -3.81
CA CYS A 323 33.61 -14.15 -3.19
C CYS A 323 34.28 -15.23 -4.04
N PHE A 324 34.06 -15.21 -5.37
CA PHE A 324 34.74 -16.11 -6.31
C PHE A 324 36.26 -15.91 -6.32
N LEU A 325 36.72 -14.68 -6.10
CA LEU A 325 38.15 -14.35 -6.00
C LEU A 325 38.73 -14.62 -4.59
N GLY A 326 37.96 -15.19 -3.67
CA GLY A 326 38.39 -15.51 -2.29
C GLY A 326 38.64 -14.29 -1.40
N ARG A 327 38.24 -13.09 -1.83
CA ARG A 327 38.45 -11.82 -1.13
C ARG A 327 37.30 -11.40 -0.23
N HIS A 328 36.20 -12.16 -0.25
CA HIS A 328 35.04 -11.93 0.60
C HIS A 328 34.45 -13.27 1.07
N PRO A 329 34.16 -13.44 2.38
CA PRO A 329 33.65 -14.71 2.90
C PRO A 329 32.21 -14.96 2.45
N TRP A 330 31.95 -16.20 2.01
CA TRP A 330 30.63 -16.66 1.55
C TRP A 330 29.52 -16.52 2.60
N THR A 331 29.88 -16.60 3.88
CA THR A 331 28.94 -16.49 5.01
C THR A 331 28.31 -15.10 5.17
N ARG A 332 28.85 -14.09 4.49
CA ARG A 332 28.31 -12.71 4.49
C ARG A 332 27.52 -12.37 3.23
N LEU A 333 27.31 -13.34 2.33
CA LEU A 333 26.45 -13.16 1.16
C LEU A 333 24.99 -13.25 1.61
N PRO A 334 24.13 -12.26 1.32
CA PRO A 334 22.73 -12.31 1.72
C PRO A 334 22.03 -13.53 1.12
N PHE A 335 21.23 -14.23 1.93
CA PHE A 335 20.56 -15.50 1.55
C PHE A 335 19.70 -15.39 0.27
N TYR A 336 19.20 -14.20 -0.05
CA TYR A 336 18.41 -13.95 -1.27
C TYR A 336 19.23 -13.95 -2.57
N VAL A 337 20.56 -13.76 -2.50
CA VAL A 337 21.44 -13.83 -3.69
C VAL A 337 21.50 -15.26 -4.23
N PHE A 338 21.43 -16.26 -3.35
CA PHE A 338 21.32 -17.66 -3.72
C PHE A 338 20.03 -17.93 -4.52
N PHE A 339 18.89 -17.37 -4.09
CA PHE A 339 17.62 -17.51 -4.80
C PHE A 339 17.56 -16.76 -6.13
N GLN A 340 18.25 -15.63 -6.26
CA GLN A 340 18.37 -14.93 -7.54
C GLN A 340 19.18 -15.73 -8.57
N ILE A 341 20.25 -16.41 -8.14
CA ILE A 341 21.04 -17.30 -9.00
C ILE A 341 20.22 -18.53 -9.37
N LEU A 342 19.58 -19.18 -8.39
CA LEU A 342 18.71 -20.34 -8.65
C LEU A 342 17.55 -19.96 -9.57
N GLY A 343 16.93 -18.80 -9.37
CA GLY A 343 15.88 -18.26 -10.22
C GLY A 343 16.35 -17.96 -11.64
N ALA A 344 17.55 -17.40 -11.82
CA ALA A 344 18.13 -17.15 -13.14
C ALA A 344 18.48 -18.45 -13.88
N PHE A 345 19.02 -19.47 -13.18
CA PHE A 345 19.28 -20.79 -13.75
C PHE A 345 17.99 -21.53 -14.12
N MET A 346 16.96 -21.47 -13.26
CA MET A 346 15.65 -22.06 -13.55
C MET A 346 14.97 -21.34 -14.71
N ALA A 347 15.05 -20.02 -14.79
CA ALA A 347 14.53 -19.25 -15.93
C ALA A 347 15.27 -19.60 -17.23
N ALA A 348 16.59 -19.71 -17.21
CA ALA A 348 17.38 -20.14 -18.36
C ALA A 348 17.09 -21.59 -18.79
N ALA A 349 16.87 -22.50 -17.83
CA ALA A 349 16.45 -23.87 -18.11
C ALA A 349 15.04 -23.94 -18.71
N THR A 350 14.13 -23.08 -18.25
CA THR A 350 12.76 -22.99 -18.77
C THR A 350 12.74 -22.44 -20.20
N VAL A 351 13.61 -21.47 -20.51
CA VAL A 351 13.81 -20.98 -21.87
C VAL A 351 14.48 -22.06 -22.74
N GLY A 352 15.47 -22.79 -22.23
CA GLY A 352 16.13 -23.89 -22.95
C GLY A 352 15.16 -25.02 -23.35
N LEU A 353 14.23 -25.39 -22.47
CA LEU A 353 13.19 -26.41 -22.69
C LEU A 353 12.07 -25.97 -23.66
N HIS A 354 11.97 -24.67 -23.95
CA HIS A 354 10.99 -24.15 -24.91
C HIS A 354 11.55 -24.00 -26.33
N TYR A 355 12.88 -24.05 -26.49
CA TYR A 355 13.57 -23.82 -27.77
C TYR A 355 14.35 -25.03 -28.29
N TYR A 356 14.35 -26.16 -27.57
CA TYR A 356 14.83 -27.48 -27.97
C TYR A 356 13.90 -28.55 -27.42
#